data_AF-A0A850GNT7-F1
#
_entry.id   AF-A0A850GNT7-F1
#
_cell.length_a   1.000
_cell.length_b   1.000
_cell.length_c   1.000
_cell.angle_alpha   90.00
_cell.angle_beta   90.00
_cell.angle_gamma   90.00
#
_symmetry.space_group_name_H-M   'P 1'
#
loop_
_entity.id
_entity.type
_entity.pdbx_description
1 polymer ?
#
loop_
_entity_poly.entity_id
_entity_poly.type
_entity_poly.pdbx_seq_one_letter_code
_entity_poly.pdbx_strand_id
1 'polypeptide(L)'
;MAALGACEAGFANEAAPNGGFGDEGTASGDPSLAQGISITSIEVNQGTEITVAIGEEGLAPAQRSGALLASRDALVRVRHEVADDWVAREIEARLILSLPDGGVRSLSEIEWIAGDSTDELTGSFDFHLDTVDALTQPGVAYQVELWDLGEVGASADTASEGVVLSPAVGFAELGFEAQAMVIEIVFVPVTHDGLTPSLDEATLARFVDSIYEHNPVTQVRWSLREPAIFEGNLFELAQLLPFVSALREADEAAPQVYYHALIDVGAPSLAGVQGIAEIAGDQPEDAGARVQATVMWSGDPDAAVETLTHELGHGQGLRHVECPLLDADATDPSYPNADGHLGADGYALRRRALFEAQSAYDYMSYCDPSFVSDWTWARSWARISTLTSWSEAGDGDGDGDGGGDGDSEGG
;
A
#
# COMPACT_ATOMS: atom_id res chain seq x y z
N MET A 1 -14.27 26.63 -16.13
CA MET A 1 -13.07 26.37 -16.94
C MET A 1 -11.86 26.49 -16.03
N ALA A 2 -11.58 25.40 -15.31
CA ALA A 2 -10.49 25.31 -14.35
C ALA A 2 -9.31 24.63 -15.03
N ALA A 3 -8.12 25.20 -14.84
CA ALA A 3 -6.87 24.72 -15.40
C ALA A 3 -6.37 23.52 -14.59
N LEU A 4 -6.10 22.42 -15.29
CA LEU A 4 -5.37 21.26 -14.78
C LEU A 4 -3.91 21.68 -14.56
N GLY A 5 -3.46 21.73 -13.31
CA GLY A 5 -2.06 21.93 -12.94
C GLY A 5 -1.37 20.59 -12.81
N ALA A 6 -0.63 20.17 -13.83
CA ALA A 6 0.32 19.07 -13.74
C ALA A 6 1.63 19.62 -13.15
N CYS A 7 2.06 19.09 -12.01
CA CYS A 7 3.36 19.41 -11.43
C CYS A 7 4.39 18.39 -11.93
N GLU A 8 5.08 18.71 -13.02
CA GLU A 8 6.27 17.97 -13.46
C GLU A 8 7.47 18.39 -12.60
N ALA A 9 7.92 17.52 -11.71
CA ALA A 9 9.19 17.67 -11.01
C ALA A 9 10.33 17.26 -11.95
N GLY A 10 11.01 18.26 -12.54
CA GLY A 10 12.21 18.07 -13.32
C GLY A 10 13.39 17.67 -12.44
N PHE A 11 13.84 16.42 -12.54
CA PHE A 11 15.12 15.99 -11.97
C PHE A 11 16.26 16.41 -12.92
N ALA A 12 17.09 17.33 -12.44
CA ALA A 12 18.33 17.71 -13.08
C ALA A 12 19.34 16.55 -12.96
N ASN A 13 19.80 16.07 -14.11
CA ASN A 13 20.83 15.06 -14.25
C ASN A 13 22.19 15.65 -13.83
N GLU A 14 22.66 15.36 -12.62
CA GLU A 14 24.03 15.66 -12.21
C GLU A 14 24.99 14.59 -12.74
N ALA A 15 25.87 15.00 -13.64
CA ALA A 15 26.94 14.20 -14.19
C ALA A 15 27.94 13.80 -13.09
N ALA A 16 28.09 12.49 -12.88
CA ALA A 16 29.14 11.93 -12.03
C ALA A 16 30.55 12.28 -12.54
N PRO A 17 31.54 12.51 -11.65
CA PRO A 17 32.89 12.89 -12.03
C PRO A 17 33.68 11.71 -12.59
N ASN A 18 34.35 11.94 -13.72
CA ASN A 18 35.37 11.07 -14.29
C ASN A 18 36.55 10.92 -13.32
N GLY A 19 36.62 9.79 -12.61
CA GLY A 19 37.77 9.36 -11.82
C GLY A 19 38.39 8.10 -12.43
N GLY A 20 39.39 8.26 -13.29
CA GLY A 20 40.20 7.15 -13.75
C GLY A 20 41.08 6.63 -12.62
N PHE A 21 40.99 5.32 -12.35
CA PHE A 21 41.94 4.57 -11.55
C PHE A 21 42.37 3.30 -12.30
N GLY A 22 43.61 2.91 -12.03
CA GLY A 22 44.43 2.06 -12.86
C GLY A 22 44.01 0.59 -12.88
N ASP A 23 44.34 -0.01 -14.02
CA ASP A 23 44.37 -1.44 -14.29
C ASP A 23 45.37 -2.14 -13.34
N GLU A 24 44.83 -2.70 -12.25
CA GLU A 24 45.40 -3.89 -11.60
C GLU A 24 44.39 -5.01 -11.76
N GLY A 25 44.61 -5.86 -12.76
CA GLY A 25 43.74 -6.99 -13.08
C GLY A 25 43.59 -7.96 -11.91
N THR A 26 42.43 -7.91 -11.25
CA THR A 26 41.82 -9.06 -10.60
C THR A 26 41.20 -9.92 -11.70
N ALA A 27 41.63 -11.16 -11.82
CA ALA A 27 40.95 -12.11 -12.69
C ALA A 27 39.60 -12.43 -12.04
N SER A 28 38.50 -11.82 -12.49
CA SER A 28 37.16 -12.27 -12.16
C SER A 28 36.90 -13.59 -12.89
N GLY A 29 36.43 -14.62 -12.20
CA GLY A 29 35.86 -15.80 -12.85
C GLY A 29 34.64 -15.41 -13.68
N ASP A 30 34.22 -16.30 -14.60
CA ASP A 30 32.97 -16.11 -15.32
C ASP A 30 31.79 -16.31 -14.33
N PRO A 31 30.76 -15.44 -14.35
CA PRO A 31 29.59 -15.61 -13.50
C PRO A 31 28.95 -16.99 -13.68
N SER A 32 28.54 -17.60 -12.57
CA SER A 32 27.90 -18.92 -12.55
C SER A 32 26.73 -18.94 -11.58
N LEU A 33 25.87 -19.96 -11.64
CA LEU A 33 24.82 -20.11 -10.63
C LEU A 33 25.45 -20.28 -9.25
N ALA A 34 24.88 -19.62 -8.26
CA ALA A 34 25.37 -19.68 -6.89
C ALA A 34 25.31 -21.12 -6.34
N GLN A 35 26.17 -21.42 -5.38
CA GLN A 35 26.20 -22.70 -4.67
C GLN A 35 26.23 -22.44 -3.17
N GLY A 36 25.67 -23.35 -2.37
CA GLY A 36 25.58 -23.22 -0.91
C GLY A 36 24.56 -22.21 -0.40
N ILE A 37 23.67 -21.73 -1.26
CA ILE A 37 22.56 -20.81 -0.92
C ILE A 37 21.28 -21.34 -1.56
N SER A 38 20.17 -21.25 -0.85
CA SER A 38 18.85 -21.71 -1.31
C SER A 38 17.81 -20.62 -1.11
N ILE A 39 17.07 -20.30 -2.16
CA ILE A 39 15.82 -19.55 -2.09
C ILE A 39 14.83 -20.37 -1.26
N THR A 40 14.30 -19.77 -0.20
CA THR A 40 13.30 -20.41 0.69
C THR A 40 11.89 -19.96 0.36
N SER A 41 11.70 -18.67 0.09
CA SER A 41 10.45 -18.08 -0.38
C SER A 41 10.71 -16.88 -1.29
N ILE A 42 9.70 -16.58 -2.11
CA ILE A 42 9.60 -15.31 -2.81
C ILE A 42 8.27 -14.69 -2.41
N GLU A 43 8.33 -13.44 -1.98
CA GLU A 43 7.22 -12.71 -1.39
C GLU A 43 6.96 -11.44 -2.19
N VAL A 44 5.68 -11.07 -2.32
CA VAL A 44 5.27 -9.79 -2.91
C VAL A 44 4.49 -9.02 -1.87
N ASN A 45 4.86 -7.77 -1.61
CA ASN A 45 4.21 -6.90 -0.64
C ASN A 45 3.68 -5.64 -1.31
N GLN A 46 2.37 -5.41 -1.18
CA GLN A 46 1.69 -4.19 -1.62
C GLN A 46 1.03 -3.42 -0.44
N GLY A 47 1.36 -3.82 0.79
CA GLY A 47 0.77 -3.41 2.05
C GLY A 47 0.74 -4.58 3.04
N THR A 48 0.42 -5.79 2.56
CA THR A 48 0.61 -7.04 3.30
C THR A 48 1.39 -8.03 2.43
N GLU A 49 2.22 -8.84 3.05
CA GLU A 49 3.04 -9.86 2.39
C GLU A 49 2.19 -11.00 1.84
N ILE A 50 2.46 -11.38 0.59
CA ILE A 50 1.90 -12.55 -0.07
C ILE A 50 3.03 -13.40 -0.63
N THR A 51 3.21 -14.61 -0.11
CA THR A 51 4.14 -15.58 -0.66
C THR A 51 3.68 -16.04 -2.05
N VAL A 52 4.57 -15.95 -3.04
CA VAL A 52 4.32 -16.36 -4.43
C VAL A 52 5.14 -17.59 -4.85
N ALA A 53 6.22 -17.93 -4.15
CA ALA A 53 6.93 -19.21 -4.28
C ALA A 53 7.46 -19.72 -2.94
N ILE A 54 7.62 -21.05 -2.85
CA ILE A 54 8.31 -21.73 -1.75
C ILE A 54 9.36 -22.66 -2.38
N GLY A 55 10.63 -22.45 -2.05
CA GLY A 55 11.74 -23.18 -2.66
C GLY A 55 11.71 -23.08 -4.18
N GLU A 56 11.66 -24.23 -4.84
CA GLU A 56 11.64 -24.36 -6.31
C GLU A 56 10.25 -24.16 -6.94
N GLU A 57 9.19 -24.09 -6.13
CA GLU A 57 7.80 -24.14 -6.60
C GLU A 57 7.13 -22.76 -6.55
N GLY A 58 6.68 -22.28 -7.71
CA GLY A 58 5.75 -21.14 -7.80
C GLY A 58 4.34 -21.54 -7.36
N LEU A 59 3.75 -20.73 -6.48
CA LEU A 59 2.39 -20.90 -6.00
C LEU A 59 1.39 -20.30 -6.99
N ALA A 60 0.38 -21.07 -7.39
CA ALA A 60 -0.74 -20.54 -8.16
C ALA A 60 -1.54 -19.54 -7.31
N PRO A 61 -2.23 -18.54 -7.91
CA PRO A 61 -2.99 -17.52 -7.17
C PRO A 61 -3.95 -18.09 -6.12
N ALA A 62 -4.64 -19.20 -6.42
CA ALA A 62 -5.58 -19.84 -5.50
C ALA A 62 -4.94 -20.50 -4.26
N GLN A 63 -3.60 -20.61 -4.21
CA GLN A 63 -2.86 -21.17 -3.09
C GLN A 63 -2.32 -20.10 -2.13
N ARG A 64 -2.51 -18.82 -2.46
CA ARG A 64 -1.92 -17.68 -1.73
C ARG A 64 -2.85 -17.16 -0.65
N SER A 65 -2.30 -16.43 0.32
CA SER A 65 -3.04 -15.78 1.41
C SER A 65 -3.94 -14.64 0.94
N GLY A 66 -3.62 -14.02 -0.20
CA GLY A 66 -4.36 -12.88 -0.74
C GLY A 66 -4.14 -12.66 -2.24
N ALA A 67 -4.80 -11.63 -2.76
CA ALA A 67 -4.70 -11.16 -4.13
C ALA A 67 -3.72 -9.98 -4.25
N LEU A 68 -3.13 -9.83 -5.43
CA LEU A 68 -2.25 -8.72 -5.77
C LEU A 68 -2.95 -7.80 -6.76
N LEU A 69 -2.83 -6.49 -6.60
CA LEU A 69 -3.44 -5.50 -7.47
C LEU A 69 -2.51 -5.11 -8.61
N ALA A 70 -3.06 -5.10 -9.82
CA ALA A 70 -2.39 -4.48 -10.93
C ALA A 70 -2.33 -2.95 -10.78
N SER A 71 -1.38 -2.32 -11.47
CA SER A 71 -1.21 -0.86 -11.47
C SER A 71 -1.04 -0.25 -10.07
N ARG A 72 -0.45 -1.04 -9.17
CA ARG A 72 -0.03 -0.64 -7.82
C ARG A 72 1.43 -1.04 -7.64
N ASP A 73 2.24 -0.17 -7.08
CA ASP A 73 3.66 -0.47 -6.83
C ASP A 73 3.78 -1.70 -5.91
N ALA A 74 4.86 -2.46 -6.01
CA ALA A 74 5.07 -3.65 -5.18
C ALA A 74 6.55 -3.81 -4.80
N LEU A 75 6.79 -4.43 -3.65
CA LEU A 75 8.10 -4.95 -3.26
C LEU A 75 8.12 -6.46 -3.47
N VAL A 76 9.11 -6.98 -4.19
CA VAL A 76 9.38 -8.42 -4.30
C VAL A 76 10.61 -8.75 -3.47
N ARG A 77 10.47 -9.65 -2.50
CA ARG A 77 11.56 -10.07 -1.63
C ARG A 77 11.93 -11.52 -1.92
N VAL A 78 13.23 -11.82 -1.92
CA VAL A 78 13.75 -13.19 -2.06
C VAL A 78 14.40 -13.59 -0.75
N ARG A 79 13.73 -14.48 0.00
CA ARG A 79 14.28 -15.06 1.23
C ARG A 79 15.21 -16.20 0.88
N HIS A 80 16.25 -16.37 1.69
CA HIS A 80 17.25 -17.40 1.47
C HIS A 80 17.83 -17.94 2.76
N GLU A 81 18.36 -19.15 2.67
CA GLU A 81 19.20 -19.78 3.68
C GLU A 81 20.52 -20.18 3.05
N VAL A 82 21.59 -20.18 3.85
CA VAL A 82 22.92 -20.59 3.43
C VAL A 82 23.34 -21.89 4.11
N ALA A 83 24.20 -22.66 3.44
CA ALA A 83 24.73 -23.90 3.97
C ALA A 83 25.63 -23.68 5.20
N ASP A 84 25.79 -24.71 6.05
CA ASP A 84 26.66 -24.66 7.23
C ASP A 84 28.13 -24.30 6.92
N ASP A 85 28.60 -24.63 5.71
CA ASP A 85 29.94 -24.34 5.22
C ASP A 85 30.01 -23.06 4.37
N TRP A 86 28.98 -22.21 4.43
CA TRP A 86 28.90 -20.96 3.68
C TRP A 86 30.08 -20.04 3.97
N VAL A 87 30.63 -19.50 2.88
CA VAL A 87 31.62 -18.43 2.91
C VAL A 87 30.97 -17.17 2.39
N ALA A 88 30.90 -16.15 3.26
CA ALA A 88 30.31 -14.86 2.94
C ALA A 88 30.95 -14.22 1.71
N ARG A 89 30.11 -13.76 0.79
CA ARG A 89 30.50 -13.18 -0.49
C ARG A 89 29.35 -12.43 -1.14
N GLU A 90 29.66 -11.70 -2.22
CA GLU A 90 28.65 -11.09 -3.07
C GLU A 90 27.88 -12.14 -3.87
N ILE A 91 26.57 -12.01 -3.88
CA ILE A 91 25.65 -12.78 -4.72
C ILE A 91 24.78 -11.81 -5.49
N GLU A 92 24.57 -12.08 -6.77
CA GLU A 92 23.64 -11.35 -7.61
C GLU A 92 22.32 -12.12 -7.67
N ALA A 93 21.23 -11.52 -7.20
CA ALA A 93 19.90 -12.00 -7.49
C ALA A 93 19.36 -11.32 -8.75
N ARG A 94 18.78 -12.11 -9.65
CA ARG A 94 18.12 -11.61 -10.85
C ARG A 94 16.64 -11.94 -10.80
N LEU A 95 15.79 -10.92 -10.79
CA LEU A 95 14.35 -11.07 -10.99
C LEU A 95 14.03 -10.90 -12.48
N ILE A 96 13.67 -12.00 -13.12
CA ILE A 96 13.30 -12.05 -14.53
C ILE A 96 11.79 -12.02 -14.63
N LEU A 97 11.25 -11.05 -15.35
CA LEU A 97 9.83 -10.83 -15.58
C LEU A 97 9.48 -11.09 -17.04
N SER A 98 8.58 -12.03 -17.29
CA SER A 98 7.90 -12.20 -18.57
C SER A 98 6.65 -11.33 -18.58
N LEU A 99 6.61 -10.36 -19.49
CA LEU A 99 5.52 -9.40 -19.62
C LEU A 99 4.41 -9.91 -20.55
N PRO A 100 3.16 -9.42 -20.40
CA PRO A 100 2.02 -9.86 -21.20
C PRO A 100 2.15 -9.58 -22.71
N ASP A 101 2.96 -8.59 -23.07
CA ASP A 101 3.25 -8.22 -24.47
C ASP A 101 4.31 -9.12 -25.12
N GLY A 102 4.81 -10.13 -24.38
CA GLY A 102 5.89 -11.03 -24.80
C GLY A 102 7.29 -10.46 -24.54
N GLY A 103 7.40 -9.26 -23.96
CA GLY A 103 8.66 -8.68 -23.51
C GLY A 103 9.23 -9.43 -22.31
N VAL A 104 10.55 -9.34 -22.13
CA VAL A 104 11.24 -9.84 -20.94
C VAL A 104 12.01 -8.68 -20.31
N ARG A 105 11.88 -8.52 -19.00
CA ARG A 105 12.66 -7.56 -18.20
C ARG A 105 13.48 -8.34 -17.18
N SER A 106 14.71 -7.90 -16.93
CA SER A 106 15.55 -8.44 -15.86
C SER A 106 15.92 -7.30 -14.94
N LEU A 107 15.60 -7.45 -13.66
CA LEU A 107 16.12 -6.62 -12.58
C LEU A 107 17.24 -7.39 -11.88
N SER A 108 18.22 -6.69 -11.32
CA SER A 108 19.39 -7.29 -10.68
C SER A 108 19.74 -6.50 -9.42
N GLU A 109 19.98 -7.21 -8.33
CA GLU A 109 20.47 -6.70 -7.06
C GLU A 109 21.70 -7.51 -6.64
N ILE A 110 22.75 -6.84 -6.17
CA ILE A 110 23.98 -7.47 -5.71
C ILE A 110 24.12 -7.18 -4.22
N GLU A 111 24.18 -8.24 -3.42
CA GLU A 111 24.25 -8.11 -1.96
C GLU A 111 25.37 -8.96 -1.37
N TRP A 112 25.96 -8.47 -0.28
CA TRP A 112 26.93 -9.22 0.51
C TRP A 112 26.22 -10.16 1.46
N ILE A 113 26.19 -11.46 1.13
CA ILE A 113 25.46 -12.46 1.89
C ILE A 113 26.36 -13.09 2.96
N ALA A 114 26.10 -12.74 4.21
CA ALA A 114 26.86 -13.24 5.36
C ALA A 114 26.23 -14.46 6.06
N GLY A 115 24.94 -14.71 5.84
CA GLY A 115 24.14 -15.72 6.53
C GLY A 115 22.73 -15.81 5.92
N ASP A 116 21.81 -16.46 6.63
CA ASP A 116 20.41 -16.54 6.23
C ASP A 116 19.75 -15.16 6.17
N SER A 117 18.74 -15.01 5.31
CA SER A 117 17.92 -13.81 5.27
C SER A 117 17.19 -13.60 6.60
N THR A 118 17.15 -12.36 7.07
CA THR A 118 16.34 -11.95 8.21
C THR A 118 15.12 -11.16 7.71
N ASP A 119 14.30 -10.67 8.64
CA ASP A 119 13.18 -9.79 8.32
C ASP A 119 13.62 -8.39 7.89
N GLU A 120 14.85 -7.98 8.22
CA GLU A 120 15.44 -6.73 7.76
C GLU A 120 15.62 -6.70 6.23
N LEU A 121 15.53 -5.50 5.64
CA LEU A 121 15.84 -5.30 4.21
C LEU A 121 17.34 -5.50 3.92
N THR A 122 18.19 -5.13 4.89
CA THR A 122 19.65 -5.22 4.71
C THR A 122 20.09 -6.69 4.69
N GLY A 123 20.88 -7.06 3.67
CA GLY A 123 21.31 -8.45 3.49
C GLY A 123 20.22 -9.36 2.93
N SER A 124 19.17 -8.78 2.34
CA SER A 124 18.13 -9.48 1.60
C SER A 124 18.04 -8.93 0.17
N PHE A 125 17.45 -9.68 -0.75
CA PHE A 125 17.25 -9.20 -2.12
C PHE A 125 15.84 -8.64 -2.28
N ASP A 126 15.77 -7.34 -2.54
CA ASP A 126 14.54 -6.56 -2.52
C ASP A 126 14.36 -5.81 -3.86
N PHE A 127 13.42 -6.25 -4.68
CA PHE A 127 13.14 -5.63 -5.98
C PHE A 127 11.88 -4.77 -5.92
N HIS A 128 12.02 -3.49 -6.24
CA HIS A 128 10.89 -2.59 -6.40
C HIS A 128 10.28 -2.71 -7.80
N LEU A 129 8.98 -3.03 -7.86
CA LEU A 129 8.20 -3.02 -9.09
C LEU A 129 7.37 -1.74 -9.14
N ASP A 130 7.85 -0.75 -9.87
CA ASP A 130 7.14 0.51 -10.06
C ASP A 130 6.11 0.44 -11.18
N THR A 131 4.96 1.06 -10.94
CA THR A 131 3.87 1.19 -11.91
C THR A 131 4.26 1.98 -13.14
N VAL A 132 5.17 2.95 -13.02
CA VAL A 132 5.67 3.76 -14.15
C VAL A 132 6.35 2.91 -15.23
N ASP A 133 6.94 1.78 -14.83
CA ASP A 133 7.61 0.83 -15.72
C ASP A 133 6.68 -0.28 -16.23
N ALA A 134 5.39 -0.23 -15.88
CA ALA A 134 4.37 -1.22 -16.20
C ALA A 134 4.72 -2.65 -15.76
N LEU A 135 5.43 -2.79 -14.63
CA LEU A 135 5.89 -4.09 -14.11
C LEU A 135 4.83 -4.83 -13.28
N THR A 136 3.76 -4.15 -12.87
CA THR A 136 2.67 -4.72 -12.06
C THR A 136 1.37 -4.85 -12.88
N GLN A 137 1.46 -5.41 -14.08
CA GLN A 137 0.32 -5.60 -14.98
C GLN A 137 -0.25 -7.03 -14.91
N PRO A 138 -1.54 -7.25 -15.26
CA PRO A 138 -2.11 -8.58 -15.30
C PRO A 138 -1.38 -9.49 -16.29
N GLY A 139 -1.06 -10.72 -15.87
CA GLY A 139 -0.34 -11.70 -16.70
C GLY A 139 1.18 -11.58 -16.65
N VAL A 140 1.76 -10.67 -15.87
CA VAL A 140 3.19 -10.70 -15.57
C VAL A 140 3.52 -12.00 -14.86
N ALA A 141 4.58 -12.67 -15.32
CA ALA A 141 5.13 -13.88 -14.73
C ALA A 141 6.60 -13.68 -14.38
N TYR A 142 7.12 -14.43 -13.41
CA TYR A 142 8.44 -14.23 -12.85
C TYR A 142 9.25 -15.53 -12.73
N GLN A 143 10.56 -15.36 -12.67
CA GLN A 143 11.55 -16.34 -12.21
C GLN A 143 12.70 -15.57 -11.55
N VAL A 144 13.24 -16.12 -10.48
CA VAL A 144 14.42 -15.60 -9.78
C VAL A 144 15.59 -16.54 -9.99
N GLU A 145 16.78 -15.98 -10.17
CA GLU A 145 18.04 -16.71 -10.24
C GLU A 145 19.06 -16.10 -9.26
N LEU A 146 19.86 -16.93 -8.60
CA LEU A 146 21.00 -16.50 -7.78
C LEU A 146 22.32 -16.85 -8.45
N TRP A 147 23.20 -15.86 -8.56
CA TRP A 147 24.46 -15.96 -9.29
C TRP A 147 25.66 -15.59 -8.41
N ASP A 148 26.73 -16.36 -8.57
CA ASP A 148 28.05 -16.03 -8.07
C ASP A 148 28.77 -15.17 -9.13
N LEU A 149 29.37 -14.05 -8.69
CA LEU A 149 30.08 -13.12 -9.55
C LEU A 149 31.53 -13.56 -9.87
N GLY A 150 31.99 -14.69 -9.32
CA GLY A 150 33.26 -15.29 -9.69
C GLY A 150 34.47 -14.66 -9.00
N GLU A 151 34.33 -14.11 -7.79
CA GLU A 151 35.47 -13.59 -7.03
C GLU A 151 36.42 -14.72 -6.56
N VAL A 152 37.72 -14.55 -6.83
CA VAL A 152 38.75 -15.57 -6.55
C VAL A 152 38.94 -15.76 -5.04
N GLY A 153 38.58 -16.95 -4.55
CA GLY A 153 38.79 -17.36 -3.15
C GLY A 153 37.50 -17.68 -2.39
N ALA A 154 36.34 -17.34 -2.95
CA ALA A 154 35.06 -17.94 -2.60
C ALA A 154 35.04 -19.37 -3.15
N SER A 155 35.11 -20.38 -2.28
CA SER A 155 35.08 -21.78 -2.69
C SER A 155 33.65 -22.20 -3.07
N ALA A 156 33.10 -21.66 -4.16
CA ALA A 156 31.85 -22.14 -4.74
C ALA A 156 32.00 -23.61 -5.22
N ASP A 157 33.20 -24.04 -5.61
CA ASP A 157 33.48 -25.37 -6.17
C ASP A 157 33.30 -26.54 -5.17
N THR A 158 33.08 -26.28 -3.87
CA THR A 158 32.90 -27.32 -2.85
C THR A 158 31.62 -27.18 -2.03
N ALA A 159 30.85 -26.11 -2.24
CA ALA A 159 29.61 -25.87 -1.50
C ALA A 159 28.52 -26.85 -1.97
N SER A 160 27.55 -27.13 -1.11
CA SER A 160 26.40 -27.97 -1.48
C SER A 160 25.54 -27.31 -2.57
N GLU A 161 24.89 -28.10 -3.42
CA GLU A 161 23.86 -27.58 -4.33
C GLU A 161 22.71 -26.99 -3.50
N GLY A 162 22.20 -25.83 -3.91
CA GLY A 162 21.06 -25.16 -3.29
C GLY A 162 20.00 -24.77 -4.31
N VAL A 163 18.86 -24.30 -3.82
CA VAL A 163 17.76 -23.81 -4.68
C VAL A 163 18.11 -22.42 -5.21
N VAL A 164 18.69 -22.35 -6.40
CA VAL A 164 19.16 -21.08 -7.00
C VAL A 164 18.35 -20.63 -8.21
N LEU A 165 17.26 -21.35 -8.52
CA LEU A 165 16.22 -20.95 -9.46
C LEU A 165 14.85 -21.17 -8.84
N SER A 166 14.00 -20.14 -8.85
CA SER A 166 12.62 -20.24 -8.38
C SER A 166 11.66 -19.37 -9.20
N PRO A 167 10.66 -19.96 -9.87
CA PRO A 167 10.41 -21.40 -9.98
C PRO A 167 11.53 -22.14 -10.73
N ALA A 168 11.74 -23.42 -10.44
CA ALA A 168 12.81 -24.22 -11.08
C ALA A 168 12.55 -24.50 -12.57
N VAL A 169 11.30 -24.45 -13.02
CA VAL A 169 10.91 -24.71 -14.42
C VAL A 169 10.06 -23.57 -14.95
N GLY A 170 10.66 -22.75 -15.83
CA GLY A 170 9.97 -21.66 -16.51
C GLY A 170 9.47 -20.57 -15.55
N PHE A 171 8.53 -19.77 -16.04
CA PHE A 171 7.94 -18.67 -15.28
C PHE A 171 6.66 -19.11 -14.56
N ALA A 172 6.42 -18.58 -13.35
CA ALA A 172 5.11 -18.63 -12.69
C ALA A 172 4.45 -17.25 -12.72
N GLU A 173 3.11 -17.18 -12.79
CA GLU A 173 2.40 -15.89 -12.81
C GLU A 173 2.55 -15.17 -11.46
N LEU A 174 2.85 -13.87 -11.47
CA LEU A 174 2.72 -13.04 -10.27
C LEU A 174 1.25 -12.83 -9.89
N GLY A 175 0.31 -12.93 -10.84
CA GLY A 175 -1.12 -12.95 -10.55
C GLY A 175 -1.72 -11.59 -10.14
N PHE A 176 -1.23 -10.49 -10.70
CA PHE A 176 -1.84 -9.17 -10.52
C PHE A 176 -3.25 -9.12 -11.14
N GLU A 177 -4.24 -8.73 -10.34
CA GLU A 177 -5.64 -8.62 -10.73
C GLU A 177 -5.95 -7.23 -11.29
N ALA A 178 -6.66 -7.18 -12.41
CA ALA A 178 -7.03 -5.93 -13.10
C ALA A 178 -8.21 -5.17 -12.44
N GLN A 179 -8.65 -5.58 -11.25
CA GLN A 179 -9.80 -4.99 -10.58
C GLN A 179 -9.50 -3.55 -10.17
N ALA A 180 -10.38 -2.62 -10.53
CA ALA A 180 -10.34 -1.27 -9.99
C ALA A 180 -10.66 -1.33 -8.49
N MET A 181 -9.85 -0.66 -7.69
CA MET A 181 -10.05 -0.56 -6.24
C MET A 181 -9.89 0.90 -5.83
N VAL A 182 -11.01 1.59 -5.67
CA VAL A 182 -11.03 3.05 -5.52
C VAL A 182 -11.62 3.42 -4.17
N ILE A 183 -10.89 4.24 -3.43
CA ILE A 183 -11.45 5.01 -2.31
C ILE A 183 -11.75 6.42 -2.81
N GLU A 184 -12.98 6.88 -2.61
CA GLU A 184 -13.40 8.25 -2.88
C GLU A 184 -13.63 8.98 -1.55
N ILE A 185 -12.92 10.08 -1.31
CA ILE A 185 -12.96 10.81 -0.05
C ILE A 185 -13.03 12.33 -0.25
N VAL A 186 -13.89 12.99 0.51
CA VAL A 186 -13.97 14.45 0.59
C VAL A 186 -13.41 14.88 1.93
N PHE A 187 -12.32 15.63 1.91
CA PHE A 187 -11.80 16.30 3.10
C PHE A 187 -12.60 17.58 3.36
N VAL A 188 -13.09 17.72 4.59
CA VAL A 188 -13.95 18.84 4.99
C VAL A 188 -13.24 19.66 6.07
N PRO A 189 -12.61 20.81 5.74
CA PRO A 189 -12.10 21.72 6.75
C PRO A 189 -13.28 22.27 7.56
N VAL A 190 -13.23 22.13 8.87
CA VAL A 190 -14.26 22.65 9.78
C VAL A 190 -13.72 23.87 10.50
N THR A 191 -14.41 24.99 10.33
CA THR A 191 -14.16 26.20 11.10
C THR A 191 -14.95 26.14 12.40
N HIS A 192 -14.25 26.20 13.54
CA HIS A 192 -14.86 26.28 14.87
C HIS A 192 -14.13 27.31 15.73
N ASP A 193 -14.86 28.14 16.48
CA ASP A 193 -14.31 29.22 17.30
C ASP A 193 -13.31 30.15 16.59
N GLY A 194 -13.52 30.35 15.27
CA GLY A 194 -12.67 31.19 14.42
C GLY A 194 -11.35 30.53 13.98
N LEU A 195 -11.13 29.27 14.35
CA LEU A 195 -10.02 28.45 13.87
C LEU A 195 -10.50 27.61 12.69
N THR A 196 -9.73 27.64 11.61
CA THR A 196 -9.88 26.73 10.46
C THR A 196 -8.54 26.02 10.31
N PRO A 197 -8.50 24.69 10.20
CA PRO A 197 -7.23 24.00 10.00
C PRO A 197 -6.58 24.46 8.70
N SER A 198 -5.29 24.76 8.79
CA SER A 198 -4.48 25.05 7.61
C SER A 198 -4.07 23.73 6.97
N LEU A 199 -4.51 23.49 5.74
CA LEU A 199 -4.19 22.29 4.96
C LEU A 199 -3.41 22.72 3.73
N ASP A 200 -2.12 22.43 3.71
CA ASP A 200 -1.30 22.59 2.52
C ASP A 200 -1.25 21.27 1.72
N GLU A 201 -0.69 21.36 0.52
CA GLU A 201 -0.59 20.22 -0.39
C GLU A 201 0.24 19.08 0.23
N ALA A 202 1.28 19.40 1.01
CA ALA A 202 2.11 18.41 1.67
C ALA A 202 1.31 17.61 2.73
N THR A 203 0.49 18.29 3.54
CA THR A 203 -0.37 17.64 4.53
C THR A 203 -1.40 16.75 3.86
N LEU A 204 -2.04 17.23 2.80
CA LEU A 204 -3.03 16.44 2.05
C LEU A 204 -2.38 15.22 1.38
N ALA A 205 -1.20 15.38 0.79
CA ALA A 205 -0.44 14.28 0.20
C ALA A 205 -0.15 13.18 1.23
N ARG A 206 0.21 13.55 2.47
CA ARG A 206 0.43 12.58 3.55
C ARG A 206 -0.82 11.80 3.94
N PHE A 207 -2.00 12.43 3.95
CA PHE A 207 -3.25 11.68 4.15
C PHE A 207 -3.50 10.69 3.03
N VAL A 208 -3.35 11.14 1.78
CA VAL A 208 -3.58 10.31 0.60
C VAL A 208 -2.61 9.13 0.56
N ASP A 209 -1.32 9.37 0.87
CA ASP A 209 -0.31 8.32 0.96
C ASP A 209 -0.62 7.34 2.09
N SER A 210 -1.03 7.82 3.27
CA SER A 210 -1.41 6.95 4.39
C SER A 210 -2.63 6.08 4.05
N ILE A 211 -3.66 6.64 3.43
CA ILE A 211 -4.82 5.88 2.93
C ILE A 211 -4.35 4.82 1.91
N TYR A 212 -3.49 5.22 0.96
CA TYR A 212 -2.98 4.33 -0.07
C TYR A 212 -2.17 3.18 0.51
N GLU A 213 -1.30 3.40 1.50
CA GLU A 213 -0.45 2.37 2.10
C GLU A 213 -1.24 1.36 2.94
N HIS A 214 -2.26 1.81 3.67
CA HIS A 214 -3.03 0.94 4.58
C HIS A 214 -4.22 0.24 3.90
N ASN A 215 -4.46 0.49 2.61
CA ASN A 215 -5.60 -0.08 1.90
C ASN A 215 -5.22 -0.74 0.57
N PRO A 216 -5.95 -1.82 0.18
CA PRO A 216 -5.83 -2.40 -1.16
C PRO A 216 -6.53 -1.52 -2.19
N VAL A 217 -5.88 -0.42 -2.58
CA VAL A 217 -6.39 0.51 -3.59
C VAL A 217 -5.47 0.62 -4.79
N THR A 218 -6.05 0.70 -5.98
CA THR A 218 -5.37 1.16 -7.19
C THR A 218 -5.37 2.68 -7.27
N GLN A 219 -6.34 3.34 -6.62
CA GLN A 219 -6.46 4.80 -6.63
C GLN A 219 -7.16 5.33 -5.38
N VAL A 220 -6.65 6.45 -4.85
CA VAL A 220 -7.38 7.30 -3.91
C VAL A 220 -7.83 8.56 -4.67
N ARG A 221 -9.14 8.69 -4.88
CA ARG A 221 -9.74 9.89 -5.46
C ARG A 221 -10.18 10.79 -4.31
N TRP A 222 -9.68 12.01 -4.31
CA TRP A 222 -9.98 12.93 -3.22
C TRP A 222 -10.36 14.32 -3.74
N SER A 223 -11.14 15.03 -2.93
CA SER A 223 -11.37 16.47 -3.12
C SER A 223 -11.36 17.18 -1.78
N LEU A 224 -11.10 18.49 -1.83
CA LEU A 224 -11.17 19.36 -0.66
C LEU A 224 -12.42 20.23 -0.78
N ARG A 225 -13.30 20.14 0.22
CA ARG A 225 -14.50 20.98 0.30
C ARG A 225 -14.13 22.40 0.74
N GLU A 226 -14.93 23.39 0.35
CA GLU A 226 -14.90 24.70 0.99
C GLU A 226 -15.12 24.57 2.51
N PRO A 227 -14.40 25.37 3.34
CA PRO A 227 -14.52 25.28 4.79
C PRO A 227 -15.96 25.41 5.27
N ALA A 228 -16.38 24.48 6.11
CA ALA A 228 -17.71 24.45 6.72
C ALA A 228 -17.65 25.03 8.13
N ILE A 229 -18.54 25.96 8.46
CA ILE A 229 -18.59 26.55 9.80
C ILE A 229 -19.45 25.69 10.72
N PHE A 230 -18.88 25.23 11.83
CA PHE A 230 -19.62 24.62 12.92
C PHE A 230 -19.96 25.69 13.97
N GLU A 231 -21.20 26.20 13.92
CA GLU A 231 -21.68 27.28 14.81
C GLU A 231 -22.09 26.79 16.21
N GLY A 232 -22.16 25.47 16.43
CA GLY A 232 -22.52 24.88 17.71
C GLY A 232 -21.39 24.95 18.74
N ASN A 233 -21.73 24.78 20.01
CA ASN A 233 -20.72 24.51 21.03
C ASN A 233 -20.17 23.09 20.81
N LEU A 234 -18.86 22.96 20.66
CA LEU A 234 -18.18 21.68 20.49
C LEU A 234 -17.52 21.27 21.81
N PHE A 235 -18.11 20.27 22.47
CA PHE A 235 -17.59 19.68 23.71
C PHE A 235 -17.03 18.27 23.46
N GLU A 236 -17.53 17.57 22.45
CA GLU A 236 -17.13 16.22 22.06
C GLU A 236 -17.12 16.12 20.53
N LEU A 237 -16.17 15.37 19.96
CA LEU A 237 -16.06 15.24 18.49
C LEU A 237 -17.28 14.56 17.86
N ALA A 238 -17.99 13.69 18.60
CA ALA A 238 -19.19 13.00 18.12
C ALA A 238 -20.28 13.97 17.63
N GLN A 239 -20.27 15.23 18.08
CA GLN A 239 -21.18 16.27 17.60
C GLN A 239 -20.93 16.66 16.14
N LEU A 240 -19.75 16.35 15.58
CA LEU A 240 -19.42 16.61 14.18
C LEU A 240 -20.02 15.56 13.23
N LEU A 241 -20.24 14.32 13.67
CA LEU A 241 -20.77 13.26 12.79
C LEU A 241 -22.11 13.64 12.11
N PRO A 242 -23.17 14.05 12.84
CA PRO A 242 -24.42 14.48 12.20
C PRO A 242 -24.24 15.76 11.35
N PHE A 243 -23.31 16.63 11.72
CA PHE A 243 -23.00 17.83 10.92
C PHE A 243 -22.37 17.46 9.58
N VAL A 244 -21.37 16.59 9.57
CA VAL A 244 -20.70 16.11 8.36
C VAL A 244 -21.64 15.28 7.49
N SER A 245 -22.50 14.45 8.10
CA SER A 245 -23.55 13.72 7.37
C SER A 245 -24.51 14.68 6.66
N ALA A 246 -24.88 15.80 7.30
CA ALA A 246 -25.73 16.81 6.66
C ALA A 246 -25.02 17.54 5.51
N LEU A 247 -23.70 17.78 5.61
CA LEU A 247 -22.91 18.32 4.50
C LEU A 247 -22.87 17.34 3.33
N ARG A 248 -22.64 16.06 3.61
CA ARG A 248 -22.63 14.99 2.61
C ARG A 248 -23.97 14.89 1.88
N GLU A 249 -25.09 15.00 2.61
CA GLU A 249 -26.44 15.03 2.03
C GLU A 249 -26.65 16.28 1.18
N ALA A 250 -26.24 17.46 1.67
CA ALA A 250 -26.39 18.73 0.97
C ALA A 250 -25.57 18.81 -0.33
N ASP A 251 -24.42 18.12 -0.36
CA ASP A 251 -23.56 18.00 -1.53
C ASP A 251 -24.05 16.90 -2.50
N GLU A 252 -25.15 16.20 -2.19
CA GLU A 252 -25.73 15.09 -2.97
C GLU A 252 -24.70 13.97 -3.27
N ALA A 253 -23.82 13.69 -2.30
CA ALA A 253 -22.70 12.78 -2.52
C ALA A 253 -23.14 11.33 -2.80
N ALA A 254 -22.49 10.70 -3.78
CA ALA A 254 -22.73 9.32 -4.14
C ALA A 254 -22.46 8.37 -2.95
N PRO A 255 -23.19 7.23 -2.85
CA PRO A 255 -23.16 6.37 -1.66
C PRO A 255 -21.77 5.90 -1.23
N GLN A 256 -20.84 5.69 -2.16
CA GLN A 256 -19.49 5.20 -1.90
C GLN A 256 -18.52 6.26 -1.33
N VAL A 257 -18.88 7.55 -1.40
CA VAL A 257 -17.97 8.65 -1.04
C VAL A 257 -17.94 8.86 0.48
N TYR A 258 -16.72 8.82 1.03
CA TYR A 258 -16.42 9.14 2.42
C TYR A 258 -16.30 10.64 2.65
N TYR A 259 -16.75 11.13 3.79
CA TYR A 259 -16.60 12.52 4.21
C TYR A 259 -15.84 12.61 5.52
N HIS A 260 -14.66 13.22 5.47
CA HIS A 260 -13.77 13.29 6.62
C HIS A 260 -13.58 14.73 7.06
N ALA A 261 -14.14 15.09 8.22
CA ALA A 261 -13.93 16.39 8.81
C ALA A 261 -12.53 16.52 9.41
N LEU A 262 -11.92 17.66 9.13
CA LEU A 262 -10.64 18.07 9.67
C LEU A 262 -10.91 19.31 10.51
N ILE A 263 -10.56 19.28 11.80
CA ILE A 263 -10.89 20.38 12.72
C ILE A 263 -9.70 20.75 13.60
N ASP A 264 -9.41 22.06 13.72
CA ASP A 264 -8.44 22.54 14.69
C ASP A 264 -9.18 23.04 15.94
N VAL A 265 -8.92 22.39 17.09
CA VAL A 265 -9.46 22.78 18.40
C VAL A 265 -8.42 23.50 19.27
N GLY A 266 -7.28 23.88 18.70
CA GLY A 266 -6.17 24.51 19.41
C GLY A 266 -5.40 23.59 20.37
N ALA A 267 -5.67 22.29 20.33
CA ALA A 267 -5.13 21.26 21.21
C ALA A 267 -5.00 19.91 20.47
N PRO A 268 -4.16 18.96 20.94
CA PRO A 268 -3.99 17.65 20.30
C PRO A 268 -5.24 16.77 20.33
N SER A 269 -6.18 17.02 21.23
CA SER A 269 -7.43 16.27 21.34
C SER A 269 -8.53 17.14 21.94
N LEU A 270 -9.78 16.73 21.70
CA LEU A 270 -10.95 17.28 22.39
C LEU A 270 -11.49 16.24 23.36
N ALA A 271 -11.56 16.59 24.65
CA ALA A 271 -11.99 15.67 25.71
C ALA A 271 -11.19 14.34 25.75
N GLY A 272 -9.93 14.35 25.32
CA GLY A 272 -9.08 13.16 25.25
C GLY A 272 -9.25 12.32 23.98
N VAL A 273 -10.08 12.78 23.03
CA VAL A 273 -10.37 12.09 21.77
C VAL A 273 -9.70 12.83 20.60
N GLN A 274 -8.96 12.11 19.76
CA GLN A 274 -8.26 12.66 18.59
C GLN A 274 -9.08 12.51 17.31
N GLY A 275 -9.89 11.46 17.20
CA GLY A 275 -10.74 11.18 16.06
C GLY A 275 -12.05 10.51 16.47
N ILE A 276 -13.02 10.56 15.57
CA ILE A 276 -14.29 9.85 15.73
C ILE A 276 -14.86 9.49 14.37
N ALA A 277 -15.52 8.34 14.31
CA ALA A 277 -16.18 7.85 13.12
C ALA A 277 -17.45 7.07 13.46
N GLU A 278 -18.35 7.00 12.50
CA GLU A 278 -19.37 5.98 12.47
C GLU A 278 -18.81 4.68 11.87
N ILE A 279 -19.32 3.53 12.34
CA ILE A 279 -19.03 2.23 11.72
C ILE A 279 -20.05 1.99 10.61
N ALA A 280 -19.67 2.22 9.35
CA ALA A 280 -20.61 2.15 8.24
C ALA A 280 -20.81 0.71 7.71
N GLY A 281 -22.06 0.36 7.37
CA GLY A 281 -22.37 -0.85 6.62
C GLY A 281 -21.97 -0.76 5.15
N ASP A 282 -22.09 -1.88 4.43
CA ASP A 282 -21.67 -2.03 3.03
C ASP A 282 -22.83 -1.88 2.03
N GLN A 283 -23.94 -1.27 2.44
CA GLN A 283 -25.08 -1.01 1.56
C GLN A 283 -25.21 0.48 1.20
N PRO A 284 -25.83 0.83 0.06
CA PRO A 284 -26.06 2.23 -0.30
C PRO A 284 -26.86 3.02 0.74
N GLU A 285 -27.81 2.39 1.44
CA GLU A 285 -28.57 3.00 2.53
C GLU A 285 -27.72 3.42 3.74
N ASP A 286 -26.54 2.82 3.93
CA ASP A 286 -25.61 3.16 5.02
C ASP A 286 -24.75 4.40 4.69
N ALA A 287 -24.99 5.05 3.56
CA ALA A 287 -24.18 6.17 3.08
C ALA A 287 -24.07 7.35 4.04
N GLY A 288 -25.11 7.62 4.85
CA GLY A 288 -25.05 8.65 5.87
C GLY A 288 -24.01 8.38 6.97
N ALA A 289 -23.64 7.12 7.18
CA ALA A 289 -22.65 6.71 8.19
C ALA A 289 -21.20 6.72 7.65
N ARG A 290 -20.95 7.05 6.38
CA ARG A 290 -19.59 7.16 5.83
C ARG A 290 -18.97 8.52 6.13
N VAL A 291 -19.01 8.89 7.41
CA VAL A 291 -18.55 10.19 7.92
C VAL A 291 -17.63 10.01 9.12
N GLN A 292 -16.60 10.86 9.18
CA GLN A 292 -15.55 10.82 10.19
C GLN A 292 -15.13 12.24 10.57
N ALA A 293 -14.39 12.38 11.67
CA ALA A 293 -13.71 13.62 12.03
C ALA A 293 -12.37 13.33 12.71
N THR A 294 -11.35 14.15 12.41
CA THR A 294 -10.03 14.11 13.05
C THR A 294 -9.60 15.50 13.47
N VAL A 295 -8.99 15.59 14.66
CA VAL A 295 -8.34 16.79 15.15
C VAL A 295 -7.05 17.03 14.36
N MET A 296 -6.99 18.20 13.71
CA MET A 296 -5.84 18.71 12.99
C MET A 296 -5.07 19.68 13.87
N TRP A 297 -4.24 19.15 14.75
CA TRP A 297 -3.38 19.96 15.59
C TRP A 297 -2.02 20.19 14.92
N SER A 298 -1.67 21.47 14.68
CA SER A 298 -0.42 21.82 13.99
C SER A 298 0.86 21.42 14.73
N GLY A 299 0.76 21.07 16.02
CA GLY A 299 1.89 20.64 16.83
C GLY A 299 2.32 19.20 16.55
N ASP A 300 1.44 18.39 15.97
CA ASP A 300 1.70 16.98 15.64
C ASP A 300 0.83 16.55 14.44
N PRO A 301 1.26 16.87 13.21
CA PRO A 301 0.53 16.47 12.01
C PRO A 301 0.59 14.94 11.77
N ASP A 302 1.52 14.21 12.40
CA ASP A 302 1.70 12.77 12.20
C ASP A 302 0.57 12.01 12.91
N ALA A 303 0.26 12.40 14.15
CA ALA A 303 -0.88 11.88 14.89
C ALA A 303 -2.22 12.07 14.13
N ALA A 304 -2.37 13.19 13.42
CA ALA A 304 -3.57 13.43 12.61
C ALA A 304 -3.65 12.52 11.38
N VAL A 305 -2.50 12.19 10.76
CA VAL A 305 -2.45 11.24 9.63
C VAL A 305 -2.84 9.83 10.08
N GLU A 306 -2.31 9.38 11.21
CA GLU A 306 -2.63 8.07 11.79
C GLU A 306 -4.10 7.99 12.21
N THR A 307 -4.57 9.02 12.92
CA THR A 307 -5.98 9.12 13.36
C THR A 307 -6.91 9.11 12.16
N LEU A 308 -6.63 9.87 11.10
CA LEU A 308 -7.46 9.90 9.90
C LEU A 308 -7.59 8.50 9.27
N THR A 309 -6.48 7.76 9.16
CA THR A 309 -6.50 6.40 8.62
C THR A 309 -7.29 5.44 9.51
N HIS A 310 -7.15 5.56 10.83
CA HIS A 310 -7.94 4.79 11.81
C HIS A 310 -9.45 5.05 11.67
N GLU A 311 -9.85 6.32 11.63
CA GLU A 311 -11.26 6.70 11.50
C GLU A 311 -11.84 6.29 10.13
N LEU A 312 -11.04 6.37 9.05
CA LEU A 312 -11.47 5.84 7.75
C LEU A 312 -11.71 4.34 7.82
N GLY A 313 -10.92 3.60 8.61
CA GLY A 313 -11.14 2.17 8.88
C GLY A 313 -12.50 1.89 9.50
N HIS A 314 -12.95 2.69 10.47
CA HIS A 314 -14.33 2.61 10.96
C HIS A 314 -15.35 2.90 9.86
N GLY A 315 -15.10 3.89 9.00
CA GLY A 315 -15.90 4.13 7.80
C GLY A 315 -16.01 2.91 6.88
N GLN A 316 -14.98 2.08 6.82
CA GLN A 316 -14.97 0.82 6.08
C GLN A 316 -15.65 -0.35 6.81
N GLY A 317 -16.21 -0.10 7.99
CA GLY A 317 -16.90 -1.08 8.81
C GLY A 317 -15.97 -1.89 9.72
N LEU A 318 -14.72 -1.42 9.93
CA LEU A 318 -13.80 -2.04 10.87
C LEU A 318 -14.15 -1.65 12.30
N ARG A 319 -13.97 -2.60 13.21
CA ARG A 319 -13.98 -2.36 14.66
C ARG A 319 -12.55 -2.31 15.16
N HIS A 320 -12.37 -1.89 16.40
CA HIS A 320 -11.04 -1.93 17.00
C HIS A 320 -10.48 -3.34 17.07
N VAL A 321 -9.17 -3.41 17.08
CA VAL A 321 -8.41 -4.64 17.38
C VAL A 321 -7.85 -4.53 18.80
N GLU A 322 -7.73 -5.67 19.48
CA GLU A 322 -7.17 -5.71 20.84
C GLU A 322 -5.75 -5.15 20.86
N CYS A 323 -5.42 -4.40 21.92
CA CYS A 323 -4.07 -3.92 22.20
C CYS A 323 -3.71 -4.34 23.64
N PRO A 324 -2.63 -5.10 23.86
CA PRO A 324 -2.27 -5.60 25.19
C PRO A 324 -1.95 -4.50 26.22
N LEU A 325 -1.62 -3.29 25.75
CA LEU A 325 -1.18 -2.18 26.60
C LEU A 325 -2.25 -1.13 26.86
N LEU A 326 -3.30 -1.07 26.03
CA LEU A 326 -4.36 -0.07 26.10
C LEU A 326 -5.70 -0.73 25.80
N ASP A 327 -6.71 -0.41 26.63
CA ASP A 327 -8.06 -0.91 26.43
C ASP A 327 -8.68 -0.23 25.20
N ALA A 328 -8.89 -1.00 24.14
CA ALA A 328 -9.69 -0.60 23.00
C ALA A 328 -11.15 -1.00 23.24
N ASP A 329 -12.08 -0.08 23.06
CA ASP A 329 -13.51 -0.38 23.22
C ASP A 329 -14.05 -1.19 22.04
N ALA A 330 -15.02 -2.07 22.27
CA ALA A 330 -15.73 -2.79 21.20
C ALA A 330 -14.84 -3.52 20.17
N THR A 331 -13.79 -4.19 20.66
CA THR A 331 -12.87 -5.00 19.82
C THR A 331 -13.60 -6.04 18.98
N ASP A 332 -13.12 -6.30 17.76
CA ASP A 332 -13.67 -7.35 16.89
C ASP A 332 -13.22 -8.74 17.38
N PRO A 333 -14.12 -9.58 17.92
CA PRO A 333 -13.75 -10.90 18.41
C PRO A 333 -13.38 -11.89 17.30
N SER A 334 -13.55 -11.52 16.03
CA SER A 334 -13.15 -12.34 14.88
C SER A 334 -11.74 -12.02 14.36
N TYR A 335 -11.05 -11.05 14.97
CA TYR A 335 -9.64 -10.80 14.67
C TYR A 335 -8.79 -12.02 15.06
N PRO A 336 -8.03 -12.62 14.13
CA PRO A 336 -7.41 -13.94 14.35
C PRO A 336 -6.04 -13.88 15.00
N ASN A 337 -5.33 -12.74 14.88
CA ASN A 337 -3.95 -12.62 15.29
C ASN A 337 -3.90 -12.20 16.76
N ALA A 338 -3.19 -12.98 17.58
CA ALA A 338 -3.10 -12.73 19.02
C ALA A 338 -2.52 -11.34 19.31
N ASP A 339 -2.97 -10.73 20.41
CA ASP A 339 -2.49 -9.44 20.92
C ASP A 339 -2.53 -8.28 19.91
N GLY A 340 -3.30 -8.43 18.82
CA GLY A 340 -3.46 -7.41 17.79
C GLY A 340 -2.38 -7.36 16.71
N HIS A 341 -1.50 -8.36 16.64
CA HIS A 341 -0.39 -8.43 15.68
C HIS A 341 -0.83 -8.56 14.21
N LEU A 342 0.05 -8.24 13.24
CA LEU A 342 -0.35 -8.10 11.83
C LEU A 342 -0.67 -9.42 11.09
N GLY A 343 -0.20 -10.56 11.58
CA GLY A 343 -0.37 -11.86 10.91
C GLY A 343 0.60 -12.12 9.75
N ALA A 344 0.92 -11.10 8.95
CA ALA A 344 1.95 -11.10 7.91
C ALA A 344 2.74 -9.78 7.92
N ASP A 345 3.96 -9.80 7.36
CA ASP A 345 4.80 -8.60 7.28
C ASP A 345 4.12 -7.53 6.40
N GLY A 346 4.20 -6.28 6.84
CA GLY A 346 3.66 -5.14 6.14
C GLY A 346 4.75 -4.28 5.49
N TYR A 347 4.48 -3.72 4.32
CA TYR A 347 5.40 -2.78 3.68
C TYR A 347 4.69 -1.49 3.25
N ALA A 348 5.13 -0.38 3.81
CA ALA A 348 4.69 0.96 3.45
C ALA A 348 5.42 1.45 2.19
N LEU A 349 4.78 1.33 1.03
CA LEU A 349 5.39 1.59 -0.29
C LEU A 349 5.93 3.02 -0.48
N ARG A 350 5.29 4.04 0.11
CA ARG A 350 5.71 5.45 0.01
C ARG A 350 6.79 5.77 1.02
N ARG A 351 6.63 5.30 2.27
CA ARG A 351 7.60 5.49 3.35
C ARG A 351 8.83 4.59 3.22
N ARG A 352 8.73 3.53 2.42
CA ARG A 352 9.72 2.45 2.27
C ARG A 352 10.11 1.83 3.62
N ALA A 353 9.09 1.53 4.42
CA ALA A 353 9.25 1.00 5.77
C ALA A 353 8.61 -0.38 5.90
N LEU A 354 9.33 -1.31 6.52
CA LEU A 354 8.85 -2.65 6.84
C LEU A 354 8.26 -2.68 8.26
N PHE A 355 7.19 -3.44 8.42
CA PHE A 355 6.51 -3.71 9.68
C PHE A 355 6.45 -5.23 9.88
N GLU A 356 7.25 -5.75 10.80
CA GLU A 356 7.29 -7.19 11.06
C GLU A 356 6.01 -7.68 11.73
N ALA A 357 5.53 -8.86 11.32
CA ALA A 357 4.25 -9.40 11.72
C ALA A 357 4.07 -9.51 13.25
N GLN A 358 5.15 -9.80 13.97
CA GLN A 358 5.16 -10.05 15.43
C GLN A 358 5.61 -8.83 16.25
N SER A 359 6.12 -7.78 15.60
CA SER A 359 6.65 -6.59 16.27
C SER A 359 5.76 -5.36 16.05
N ALA A 360 4.85 -5.42 15.08
CA ALA A 360 3.85 -4.40 14.79
C ALA A 360 2.42 -4.90 15.05
N TYR A 361 1.49 -3.94 15.10
CA TYR A 361 0.08 -4.16 15.43
C TYR A 361 -0.83 -3.61 14.35
N ASP A 362 -2.06 -4.11 14.28
CA ASP A 362 -3.05 -3.57 13.35
C ASP A 362 -3.36 -2.09 13.65
N TYR A 363 -3.52 -1.26 12.63
CA TYR A 363 -3.80 0.18 12.79
C TYR A 363 -5.17 0.48 13.42
N MET A 364 -6.08 -0.51 13.49
CA MET A 364 -7.31 -0.42 14.28
C MET A 364 -7.10 -0.75 15.76
N SER A 365 -5.89 -1.11 16.17
CA SER A 365 -5.48 -1.16 17.57
C SER A 365 -4.98 0.22 18.03
N TYR A 366 -4.80 0.39 19.34
CA TYR A 366 -4.12 1.55 19.92
C TYR A 366 -2.65 1.28 20.25
N CYS A 367 -2.08 0.21 19.68
CA CYS A 367 -0.71 -0.19 19.93
C CYS A 367 0.21 0.32 18.82
N ASP A 368 1.47 0.60 19.18
CA ASP A 368 2.52 1.02 18.25
C ASP A 368 3.76 0.12 18.32
N PRO A 369 4.51 -0.03 17.22
CA PRO A 369 4.24 0.53 15.89
C PRO A 369 3.04 -0.15 15.21
N SER A 370 2.25 0.61 14.45
CA SER A 370 1.05 0.10 13.79
C SER A 370 1.12 0.14 12.26
N PHE A 371 0.46 -0.82 11.62
CA PHE A 371 0.26 -0.91 10.17
C PHE A 371 -0.97 -1.77 9.83
N VAL A 372 -1.26 -2.00 8.56
CA VAL A 372 -2.38 -2.86 8.16
C VAL A 372 -2.05 -4.35 8.32
N SER A 373 -2.88 -5.09 9.06
CA SER A 373 -2.78 -6.56 9.15
C SER A 373 -3.27 -7.25 7.88
N ASP A 374 -2.89 -8.51 7.72
CA ASP A 374 -3.41 -9.39 6.65
C ASP A 374 -4.95 -9.49 6.68
N TRP A 375 -5.52 -9.60 7.87
CA TRP A 375 -6.95 -9.69 8.10
C TRP A 375 -7.67 -8.38 7.77
N THR A 376 -7.14 -7.25 8.23
CA THR A 376 -7.73 -5.93 7.94
C THR A 376 -7.63 -5.62 6.46
N TRP A 377 -6.50 -5.94 5.82
CA TRP A 377 -6.33 -5.84 4.37
C TRP A 377 -7.42 -6.60 3.61
N ALA A 378 -7.67 -7.86 3.98
CA ALA A 378 -8.70 -8.69 3.33
C ALA A 378 -10.12 -8.14 3.54
N ARG A 379 -10.44 -7.57 4.70
CA ARG A 379 -11.74 -6.94 4.96
C ARG A 379 -11.91 -5.63 4.18
N SER A 380 -10.87 -4.81 4.15
CA SER A 380 -10.84 -3.58 3.35
C SER A 380 -10.94 -3.89 1.87
N TRP A 381 -10.34 -4.99 1.39
CA TRP A 381 -10.52 -5.48 0.01
C TRP A 381 -11.99 -5.70 -0.31
N ALA A 382 -12.69 -6.50 0.49
CA ALA A 382 -14.11 -6.79 0.26
C ALA A 382 -14.97 -5.51 0.26
N ARG A 383 -14.66 -4.59 1.19
CA ARG A 383 -15.36 -3.30 1.29
C ARG A 383 -15.12 -2.42 0.06
N ILE A 384 -13.86 -2.20 -0.29
CA ILE A 384 -13.47 -1.31 -1.40
C ILE A 384 -13.96 -1.86 -2.73
N SER A 385 -13.88 -3.17 -2.95
CA SER A 385 -14.42 -3.83 -4.14
C SER A 385 -15.92 -3.57 -4.29
N THR A 386 -16.69 -3.73 -3.20
CA THR A 386 -18.13 -3.46 -3.18
C THR A 386 -18.44 -2.01 -3.52
N LEU A 387 -17.78 -1.06 -2.85
CA LEU A 387 -18.01 0.37 -3.05
C LEU A 387 -17.58 0.86 -4.44
N THR A 388 -16.47 0.33 -4.97
CA THR A 388 -15.98 0.67 -6.32
C THR A 388 -16.99 0.27 -7.38
N SER A 389 -17.68 -0.88 -7.21
CA SER A 389 -18.70 -1.33 -8.16
C SER A 389 -19.87 -0.35 -8.31
N TRP A 390 -20.14 0.51 -7.31
CA TRP A 390 -21.19 1.52 -7.37
C TRP A 390 -20.75 2.77 -8.15
N SER A 391 -19.47 3.12 -8.04
CA SER A 391 -18.85 4.22 -8.80
C SER A 391 -18.92 3.92 -10.30
N GLU A 392 -18.56 2.70 -10.70
CA GLU A 392 -18.60 2.25 -12.09
C GLU A 392 -20.02 2.14 -12.65
N ALA A 393 -21.01 1.77 -11.80
CA ALA A 393 -22.40 1.70 -12.21
C ALA A 393 -23.02 3.10 -12.46
N GLY A 394 -22.57 4.13 -11.72
CA GLY A 394 -23.03 5.51 -11.86
C GLY A 394 -22.57 6.21 -13.15
N ASP A 395 -21.44 5.81 -13.70
CA ASP A 395 -20.88 6.36 -14.95
C ASP A 395 -21.51 5.78 -16.23
N GLY A 396 -22.38 4.75 -16.10
CA GLY A 396 -22.93 3.98 -17.23
C GLY A 396 -24.27 4.46 -17.83
N ASP A 397 -24.98 5.41 -17.21
CA ASP A 397 -26.34 5.82 -17.63
C ASP A 397 -26.39 7.13 -18.44
N GLY A 398 -25.24 7.59 -18.93
CA GLY A 398 -25.08 8.91 -19.54
C GLY A 398 -25.00 8.99 -21.07
N ASP A 399 -25.59 8.09 -21.85
CA ASP A 399 -25.73 8.29 -23.32
C ASP A 399 -26.82 7.41 -23.93
N GLY A 400 -28.03 7.95 -24.09
CA GLY A 400 -29.12 7.18 -24.67
C GLY A 400 -30.48 7.84 -24.85
N ASP A 401 -30.60 9.17 -24.98
CA ASP A 401 -31.82 9.75 -25.55
C ASP A 401 -31.56 11.05 -26.31
N GLY A 402 -30.96 10.91 -27.50
CA GLY A 402 -30.94 11.94 -28.52
C GLY A 402 -32.13 11.77 -29.46
N GLY A 403 -33.29 12.25 -29.02
CA GLY A 403 -34.51 12.32 -29.82
C GLY A 403 -34.27 12.96 -31.19
N GLY A 404 -34.59 12.20 -32.24
CA GLY A 404 -34.55 12.68 -33.61
C GLY A 404 -35.80 13.51 -33.92
N ASP A 405 -35.66 14.83 -33.90
CA ASP A 405 -36.57 15.74 -34.59
C ASP A 405 -35.96 16.14 -35.94
N GLY A 406 -36.51 15.55 -37.00
CA GLY A 406 -36.20 15.90 -38.37
C GLY A 406 -37.06 17.09 -38.84
N ASP A 407 -36.44 18.26 -38.93
CA ASP A 407 -36.98 19.38 -39.72
C ASP A 407 -36.42 19.32 -41.15
N SER A 408 -37.33 19.04 -42.08
CA SER A 408 -37.11 19.15 -43.51
C SER A 408 -37.53 20.54 -44.01
N GLU A 409 -36.58 21.35 -44.47
CA GLU A 409 -36.83 22.44 -45.41
C GLU A 409 -35.87 22.37 -46.60
N GLY A 410 -36.45 22.39 -47.81
CA GLY A 410 -35.84 23.02 -48.99
C GLY A 410 -35.15 22.12 -50.02
N GLY A 411 -35.85 21.78 -51.11
CA GLY A 411 -35.26 21.23 -52.34
C GLY A 411 -36.25 20.53 -53.25
#